data_AF-A0A2V8J5M0-F1
#
_entry.id   AF-A0A2V8J5M0-F1
#
_cell.length_a   1.000
_cell.length_b   1.000
_cell.length_c   1.000
_cell.angle_alpha   90.00
_cell.angle_beta   90.00
_cell.angle_gamma   90.00
#
_symmetry.space_group_name_H-M   'P 1'
#
loop_
_entity.id
_entity.type
_entity.pdbx_description
1 polymer ?
#
loop_
_entity_poly.entity_id
_entity_poly.type
_entity_poly.pdbx_seq_one_letter_code
_entity_poly.pdbx_strand_id
1 'polypeptide(L)' 'MIRPKSQKRAREKARVDRQKEKERRRAEARERKANAPPRTGEEDPDLAGIQPGPQPPPDWLLEENQSEDQNEENE' A
#
# COMPACT_ATOMS: atom_id res chain seq x y z
N MET A 1 0.53 -46.98 -11.08
CA MET A 1 1.25 -46.30 -12.19
C MET A 1 0.60 -44.94 -12.45
N ILE A 2 1.15 -43.85 -11.90
CA ILE A 2 0.57 -42.51 -11.98
C ILE A 2 0.73 -41.98 -13.41
N ARG A 3 -0.37 -41.68 -14.11
CA ARG A 3 -0.33 -41.18 -15.50
C ARG A 3 0.05 -39.69 -15.53
N PRO A 4 1.27 -39.31 -15.94
CA PRO A 4 1.76 -37.92 -15.90
C PRO A 4 0.89 -36.93 -16.71
N LYS A 5 0.15 -37.42 -17.71
CA LYS A 5 -0.79 -36.62 -18.52
C LYS A 5 -2.00 -36.10 -17.73
N SER A 6 -2.46 -36.84 -16.72
CA SER A 6 -3.61 -36.44 -15.89
C SER A 6 -3.26 -35.24 -15.00
N GLN A 7 -2.08 -35.27 -14.38
CA GLN A 7 -1.57 -34.17 -13.59
C GLN A 7 -1.31 -32.92 -14.42
N LYS A 8 -0.77 -33.06 -15.65
CA LYS A 8 -0.59 -31.93 -16.57
C LYS A 8 -1.93 -31.26 -16.90
N ARG A 9 -2.96 -32.03 -17.25
CA ARG A 9 -4.31 -31.50 -17.53
C ARG A 9 -4.92 -30.81 -16.31
N ALA A 10 -4.76 -31.37 -15.11
CA ALA A 10 -5.25 -30.75 -13.88
C ALA A 10 -4.57 -29.39 -13.61
N ARG A 11 -3.24 -29.31 -13.78
CA ARG A 11 -2.47 -28.06 -13.62
C ARG A 11 -2.87 -26.99 -14.64
N GLU A 12 -3.08 -27.39 -15.89
CA GLU A 12 -3.52 -26.48 -16.94
C GLU A 12 -4.93 -25.94 -16.67
N LYS A 13 -5.87 -26.82 -16.30
CA LYS A 13 -7.22 -26.42 -15.89
C LYS A 13 -7.19 -25.43 -14.73
N ALA A 14 -6.40 -25.72 -13.68
CA ALA A 14 -6.27 -24.82 -12.53
C ALA A 14 -5.68 -23.45 -12.91
N ARG A 15 -4.75 -23.39 -13.87
CA ARG A 15 -4.20 -22.12 -14.38
C ARG A 15 -5.26 -21.31 -15.12
N VAL A 16 -6.03 -21.96 -16.00
CA VAL A 16 -7.11 -21.33 -16.75
C VAL A 16 -8.21 -20.83 -15.81
N ASP A 17 -8.62 -21.64 -14.85
CA ASP A 17 -9.65 -21.25 -13.88
C ASP A 17 -9.21 -20.05 -13.04
N ARG A 18 -7.94 -20.01 -12.59
CA ARG A 18 -7.37 -18.86 -11.87
C ARG A 18 -7.27 -17.60 -12.74
N GLN A 19 -6.97 -17.74 -14.03
CA GLN A 19 -6.95 -16.61 -14.97
C GLN A 19 -8.36 -16.04 -15.15
N LYS A 20 -9.35 -16.90 -15.39
CA LYS A 20 -10.77 -16.51 -15.49
C LYS A 20 -11.27 -15.82 -14.24
N GLU A 21 -10.92 -16.34 -13.05
CA GLU A 21 -11.29 -15.71 -11.78
C GLU A 21 -10.67 -14.32 -11.62
N LYS A 22 -9.39 -14.16 -11.96
CA LYS A 22 -8.72 -12.85 -11.94
C LYS A 22 -9.36 -11.87 -12.91
N GLU A 23 -9.71 -12.33 -14.11
CA GLU A 23 -10.40 -11.51 -15.11
C GLU A 23 -11.78 -11.08 -14.62
N ARG A 24 -12.57 -12.01 -14.06
CA ARG A 24 -13.86 -11.72 -13.44
C ARG A 24 -13.72 -10.68 -12.33
N ARG A 25 -12.78 -10.86 -11.39
CA ARG A 25 -12.51 -9.91 -10.31
C ARG A 25 -12.11 -8.53 -10.82
N ARG A 26 -11.33 -8.45 -11.90
CA ARG A 26 -10.95 -7.18 -12.52
C ARG A 26 -12.15 -6.50 -13.19
N ALA A 27 -13.02 -7.25 -13.87
CA ALA A 27 -14.24 -6.72 -14.47
C ALA A 27 -15.18 -6.17 -13.38
N GLU A 28 -15.45 -6.95 -12.33
CA GLU A 28 -16.25 -6.51 -11.18
C GLU A 28 -15.67 -5.25 -10.51
N ALA A 29 -14.35 -5.16 -10.37
CA ALA A 29 -13.70 -3.99 -9.78
C ALA A 29 -13.81 -2.75 -10.69
N ARG A 30 -13.71 -2.92 -12.02
CA ARG A 30 -13.92 -1.83 -12.98
C ARG A 30 -15.35 -1.33 -12.95
N GLU A 31 -16.34 -2.22 -12.94
CA GLU A 31 -17.76 -1.87 -12.82
C GLU A 31 -18.05 -1.16 -11.51
N ARG A 32 -17.54 -1.67 -10.37
CA ARG A 32 -17.66 -1.00 -9.09
C ARG A 32 -17.05 0.39 -9.10
N LYS A 33 -15.85 0.57 -9.67
CA LYS A 33 -15.21 1.88 -9.78
C LYS A 33 -15.98 2.84 -10.69
N ALA A 34 -16.56 2.35 -11.79
CA ALA A 34 -17.35 3.16 -12.70
C ALA A 34 -18.68 3.61 -12.11
N ASN A 35 -19.30 2.76 -11.28
CA ASN A 35 -20.58 3.05 -10.61
C ASN A 35 -20.40 3.73 -9.25
N ALA A 36 -19.18 3.78 -8.71
CA ALA A 36 -18.93 4.46 -7.45
C ALA A 36 -19.14 5.97 -7.64
N PRO A 37 -19.85 6.63 -6.71
CA PRO A 37 -19.96 8.08 -6.75
C PRO A 37 -18.56 8.72 -6.64
N PRO A 38 -18.36 9.90 -7.23
CA PRO A 38 -17.14 10.66 -7.00
C PRO A 38 -16.94 10.85 -5.49
N ARG A 39 -15.70 10.73 -5.02
CA ARG A 39 -15.38 10.97 -3.61
C ARG A 39 -15.80 12.40 -3.26
N THR A 40 -16.66 12.55 -2.27
CA THR A 40 -17.11 13.83 -1.77
C THR A 40 -16.07 14.32 -0.75
N GLY A 41 -15.17 15.20 -1.17
CA GLY A 41 -14.11 15.75 -0.33
C GLY A 41 -12.85 16.05 -1.13
N GLU A 42 -12.19 17.15 -0.82
CA GLU A 42 -10.93 17.58 -1.47
C GLU A 42 -9.73 16.76 -0.96
N GLU A 43 -9.79 16.29 0.29
CA GLU A 43 -8.77 15.47 0.97
C GLU A 43 -9.38 14.31 1.78
N ASP A 44 -8.58 13.26 1.99
CA ASP A 44 -8.92 12.12 2.84
C ASP A 44 -8.71 12.50 4.32
N PRO A 45 -9.69 12.31 5.22
CA PRO A 45 -9.54 12.64 6.65
C PRO A 45 -8.30 12.04 7.30
N ASP A 46 -7.85 10.87 6.84
CA ASP A 46 -6.68 10.19 7.40
C ASP A 46 -5.34 10.73 6.84
N LEU A 47 -5.36 11.38 5.68
CA LEU A 47 -4.16 12.00 5.07
C LEU A 47 -4.14 13.53 5.19
N ALA A 48 -5.23 14.15 5.59
CA ALA A 48 -5.33 15.60 5.72
C ALA A 48 -4.23 16.12 6.66
N GLY A 49 -3.42 17.06 6.17
CA GLY A 49 -2.31 17.66 6.93
C GLY A 49 -1.00 16.87 6.98
N ILE A 50 -0.92 15.69 6.35
CA ILE A 50 0.36 14.95 6.24
C ILE A 50 1.20 15.58 5.12
N GLN A 51 2.37 16.10 5.50
CA GLN A 51 3.34 16.61 4.54
C GLN A 51 4.20 15.47 3.99
N PRO A 52 4.33 15.31 2.66
CA PRO A 52 5.22 14.31 2.09
C PRO A 52 6.68 14.69 2.35
N GLY A 53 7.44 13.76 2.91
CA GLY A 53 8.86 13.96 3.21
C GLY A 53 9.27 13.26 4.51
N PRO A 54 10.53 13.43 4.94
CA PRO A 54 10.95 13.05 6.28
C PRO A 54 10.11 13.80 7.32
N GLN A 55 9.66 13.08 8.35
CA GLN A 55 9.00 13.73 9.48
C GLN A 55 9.99 14.67 10.18
N PRO A 56 9.60 15.91 10.53
CA PRO A 56 10.47 16.79 11.30
C PRO A 56 10.86 16.11 12.62
N PRO A 57 12.09 16.35 13.12
CA PRO A 57 12.48 15.88 14.43
C PRO A 57 11.52 16.47 15.49
N PRO A 58 11.15 15.70 16.51
CA PRO A 58 10.26 16.18 17.55
C PRO A 58 10.95 17.22 18.44
N ASP A 59 10.16 18.10 19.06
CA ASP A 59 10.65 19.24 19.86
C ASP A 59 11.66 18.82 20.95
N TRP A 60 11.40 17.70 21.63
CA TRP A 60 12.30 17.18 22.67
C TRP A 60 13.69 16.80 22.14
N LEU A 61 13.79 16.35 20.89
CA LEU A 61 15.08 16.00 20.29
C LEU A 61 15.85 17.26 19.89
N LEU A 62 15.14 18.31 19.46
CA LEU A 62 15.75 19.60 19.13
C LEU A 62 16.30 20.29 20.38
N GLU A 63 15.58 20.20 21.51
CA GLU A 63 16.03 20.72 22.81
C GLU A 63 17.31 20.03 23.30
N GLU A 64 17.38 18.70 23.17
CA GLU A 64 18.55 17.92 23.56
C GLU A 64 19.80 18.33 22.76
N ASN A 65 19.68 18.41 21.42
CA ASN A 65 20.78 18.86 20.56
C ASN A 65 21.23 20.29 20.89
N GLN A 66 20.29 21.21 21.14
CA GLN A 66 20.64 22.58 21.55
C GLN A 66 21.39 22.61 22.88
N SER A 67 21.02 21.76 23.83
CA SER A 67 21.69 21.68 25.13
C SER A 67 23.10 21.09 25.02
N GLU A 68 23.31 20.15 24.10
CA GLU A 68 24.63 19.59 23.80
C GLU A 68 25.53 20.64 23.15
N ASP A 69 25.05 21.35 22.13
CA ASP A 69 25.78 22.44 21.47
C ASP A 69 26.18 23.54 22.47
N GLN A 70 25.29 23.91 23.39
CA GLN A 70 25.57 24.91 24.43
C GLN A 70 26.57 24.43 25.47
N ASN A 71 26.63 23.13 25.78
CA ASN A 71 27.65 22.62 26.69
C ASN A 71 29.02 22.54 26.02
N GLU A 72 29.08 22.19 24.72
CA GLU A 72 30.33 22.19 23.95
C GLU A 72 30.90 23.60 23.73
N GLU A 73 30.04 24.63 23.57
CA GLU A 73 30.49 26.03 23.48
C GLU A 73 31.07 26.59 24.79
N ASN A 74 30.70 26.00 25.94
CA ASN A 74 31.11 26.47 27.27
C ASN A 74 32.33 25.72 27.84
N GLU A 75 32.93 24.80 27.08
CA GLU A 75 34.12 24.01 27.44
C GLU A 75 35.38 24.49 26.69
#